data_AF-A0A351A3S3-F1
#
_entry.id   AF-A0A351A3S3-F1
#
_cell.length_a   1.000
_cell.length_b   1.000
_cell.length_c   1.000
_cell.angle_alpha   90.00
_cell.angle_beta   90.00
_cell.angle_gamma   90.00
#
_symmetry.space_group_name_H-M   'P 1'
#
loop_
_entity.id
_entity.type
_entity.pdbx_description
1 polymer ?
#
loop_
_entity_poly.entity_id
_entity_poly.type
_entity_poly.pdbx_seq_one_letter_code
_entity_poly.pdbx_strand_id
1 'polypeptide(L)'
;MEENFAEQIVPGTFIRVQAEGLIAPKGVSFGNVGIVGTAAAAEDVTDAIGQTHILGSMEDAAKLYAASDALSAGTLNLMRGLALLFANGARTVYAHALAAGADQTAFANGTAELLKDTINIL
;
A
#
# COMPACT_ATOMS: atom_id res chain seq x y z
N MET A 1 18.60 -39.34 26.04
CA MET A 1 17.96 -39.54 24.73
C MET A 1 18.03 -38.21 23.98
N GLU A 2 19.13 -37.74 23.40
CA GLU A 2 20.34 -38.39 22.87
C GLU A 2 20.06 -39.52 21.86
N GLU A 3 19.18 -39.26 20.90
CA GLU A 3 19.22 -40.00 19.62
C GLU A 3 18.96 -39.02 18.47
N ASN A 4 19.66 -39.27 17.36
CA ASN A 4 19.49 -38.67 16.04
C ASN A 4 20.40 -37.48 15.63
N PHE A 5 21.71 -37.61 15.87
CA PHE A 5 22.75 -36.93 15.06
C PHE A 5 23.32 -37.82 13.94
N ALA A 6 22.71 -38.99 13.70
CA ALA A 6 23.23 -39.99 12.76
C ALA A 6 23.07 -39.60 11.27
N GLU A 7 22.26 -38.57 10.95
CA GLU A 7 21.99 -38.17 9.56
C GLU A 7 22.65 -36.85 9.13
N GLN A 8 23.45 -36.21 10.00
CA GLN A 8 23.99 -34.87 9.76
C GLN A 8 25.49 -34.89 9.42
N ILE A 9 25.83 -35.39 8.23
CA ILE A 9 27.21 -35.53 7.73
C ILE A 9 27.52 -34.37 6.75
N VAL A 10 27.22 -33.13 7.11
CA VAL A 10 27.66 -31.97 6.31
C VAL A 10 28.58 -31.12 7.17
N PRO A 11 29.88 -31.02 6.83
CA PRO A 11 30.80 -30.16 7.56
C PRO A 11 30.42 -28.70 7.28
N GLY A 12 29.87 -28.01 8.29
CA GLY A 12 29.44 -26.61 8.18
C GLY A 12 28.89 -26.05 9.51
N THR A 13 28.60 -24.75 9.51
CA THR A 13 27.98 -24.07 10.67
C THR A 13 26.46 -24.19 10.62
N PHE A 14 25.87 -24.73 11.68
CA PHE A 14 24.42 -24.84 11.82
C PHE A 14 23.86 -23.68 12.66
N ILE A 15 22.92 -22.94 12.10
CA ILE A 15 22.19 -21.87 12.80
C ILE A 15 20.79 -22.40 13.12
N ARG A 16 20.42 -22.39 14.41
CA ARG A 16 19.05 -22.67 14.85
C ARG A 16 18.28 -21.37 14.84
N VAL A 17 17.28 -21.26 13.97
CA VAL A 17 16.34 -20.14 13.97
C VAL A 17 15.13 -20.59 14.77
N GLN A 18 14.78 -19.84 15.82
CA GLN A 18 13.50 -20.02 16.51
C GLN A 18 12.37 -19.69 15.51
N ALA A 19 11.35 -20.54 15.42
CA ALA A 19 10.31 -20.41 14.39
C ALA A 19 9.56 -19.06 14.48
N GLU A 20 9.52 -18.46 15.66
CA GLU A 20 8.93 -17.15 15.95
C GLU A 20 9.67 -16.00 15.23
N GLY A 21 10.96 -16.16 14.94
CA GLY A 21 11.74 -15.19 14.16
C GLY A 21 11.47 -15.23 12.64
N LEU A 22 10.73 -16.24 12.17
CA LEU A 22 10.28 -16.37 10.78
C LEU A 22 8.82 -15.94 10.58
N ILE A 23 8.12 -15.60 11.66
CA ILE A 23 6.77 -15.04 11.57
C ILE A 23 6.93 -13.57 11.24
N ALA A 24 6.78 -13.22 9.97
CA ALA A 24 6.57 -11.84 9.58
C ALA A 24 5.35 -11.31 10.36
N PRO A 25 5.46 -10.13 11.03
CA PRO A 25 4.32 -9.55 11.70
C PRO A 25 3.19 -9.41 10.67
N LYS A 26 2.03 -10.01 10.96
CA LYS A 26 0.85 -9.82 10.13
C LYS A 26 0.48 -8.34 10.14
N GLY A 27 -0.15 -7.87 9.07
CA GLY A 27 -0.64 -6.50 8.97
C GLY A 27 -1.35 -6.06 10.24
N VAL A 28 -0.86 -4.99 10.86
CA VAL A 28 -1.51 -4.36 12.00
C VAL A 28 -2.74 -3.63 11.46
N SER A 29 -3.91 -3.83 12.06
CA SER A 29 -5.06 -3.00 11.68
C SER A 29 -4.82 -1.59 12.21
N PHE A 30 -4.27 -0.73 11.35
CA PHE A 30 -4.22 0.70 11.61
C PHE A 30 -5.47 1.36 11.01
N GLY A 31 -5.91 2.44 11.65
CA GLY A 31 -7.20 3.09 11.37
C GLY A 31 -7.22 3.84 10.03
N ASN A 32 -7.83 5.02 10.01
CA ASN A 32 -8.02 5.79 8.78
C ASN A 32 -6.67 6.27 8.21
N VAL A 33 -6.40 6.00 6.94
CA VAL A 33 -5.14 6.37 6.25
C VAL A 33 -5.42 7.38 5.15
N GLY A 34 -4.65 8.44 5.07
CA GLY A 34 -4.61 9.36 3.94
C GLY A 34 -3.51 8.96 2.97
N ILE A 35 -3.78 9.01 1.68
CA ILE A 35 -2.74 8.85 0.66
C ILE A 35 -2.98 9.81 -0.50
N VAL A 36 -1.91 10.51 -0.89
CA VAL A 36 -1.87 11.32 -2.11
C VAL A 36 -0.99 10.61 -3.12
N GLY A 37 -1.46 10.47 -4.35
CA GLY A 37 -0.68 9.81 -5.39
C GLY A 37 -1.19 10.11 -6.77
N THR A 38 -0.35 9.85 -7.77
CA THR A 38 -0.74 9.98 -9.16
C THR A 38 -1.57 8.78 -9.60
N ALA A 39 -2.72 9.05 -10.22
CA ALA A 39 -3.59 8.04 -10.78
C ALA A 39 -4.20 8.55 -12.10
N ALA A 40 -4.58 7.59 -12.94
CA ALA A 40 -5.47 7.84 -14.06
C ALA A 40 -6.87 7.37 -13.66
N ALA A 41 -7.89 8.09 -14.11
CA ALA A 41 -9.26 7.67 -13.94
C ALA A 41 -9.49 6.34 -14.68
N ALA A 42 -10.31 5.46 -14.11
CA ALA A 42 -10.82 4.30 -14.84
C ALA A 42 -11.67 4.75 -16.04
N GLU A 43 -11.83 3.87 -17.03
CA GLU A 43 -12.77 4.10 -18.14
C GLU A 43 -14.17 4.41 -17.57
N ASP A 44 -14.83 5.43 -18.13
CA ASP A 44 -16.14 5.94 -17.71
C ASP A 44 -16.23 6.71 -16.38
N VAL A 45 -15.10 7.08 -15.75
CA VAL A 45 -15.10 7.91 -14.53
C VAL A 45 -14.48 9.30 -14.79
N THR A 46 -15.28 10.36 -14.65
CA THR A 46 -14.83 11.75 -14.85
C THR A 46 -14.31 12.44 -13.58
N ASP A 47 -14.77 12.02 -12.41
CA ASP A 47 -14.53 12.69 -11.13
C ASP A 47 -13.47 11.99 -10.25
N ALA A 48 -12.67 11.09 -10.83
CA ALA A 48 -11.66 10.34 -10.09
C ALA A 48 -10.42 11.19 -9.74
N ILE A 49 -10.09 12.20 -10.55
CA ILE A 49 -8.85 13.00 -10.42
C ILE A 49 -9.17 14.34 -9.75
N GLY A 50 -8.34 14.75 -8.79
CA GLY A 50 -8.45 16.03 -8.07
C GLY A 50 -9.48 16.03 -6.93
N GLN A 51 -10.11 14.88 -6.66
CA GLN A 51 -11.03 14.70 -5.54
C GLN A 51 -10.51 13.63 -4.56
N THR A 52 -10.88 13.79 -3.30
CA THR A 52 -10.64 12.81 -2.25
C THR A 52 -11.78 11.80 -2.23
N HIS A 53 -11.45 10.51 -2.39
CA HIS A 53 -12.41 9.41 -2.33
C HIS A 53 -12.12 8.52 -1.12
N ILE A 54 -13.16 8.08 -0.43
CA ILE A 54 -13.06 7.16 0.71
C ILE A 54 -13.21 5.74 0.19
N LEU A 55 -12.19 4.92 0.40
CA LEU A 55 -12.09 3.56 -0.10
C LEU A 55 -12.03 2.57 1.07
N GLY A 56 -12.89 1.54 1.02
CA GLY A 56 -12.90 0.44 1.99
C GLY A 56 -12.26 -0.84 1.47
N SER A 57 -12.02 -0.95 0.17
CA SER A 57 -11.47 -2.16 -0.45
C SER A 57 -10.70 -1.87 -1.74
N MET A 58 -9.89 -2.83 -2.16
CA MET A 58 -9.22 -2.80 -3.47
C MET A 58 -10.20 -2.87 -4.65
N GLU A 59 -11.39 -3.45 -4.44
CA GLU A 59 -12.40 -3.53 -5.49
C GLU A 59 -13.01 -2.15 -5.76
N ASP A 60 -13.23 -1.37 -4.72
CA ASP A 60 -13.71 0.01 -4.85
C ASP A 60 -12.66 0.90 -5.52
N ALA A 61 -11.38 0.69 -5.19
CA ALA A 61 -10.28 1.38 -5.85
C ALA A 61 -10.19 1.06 -7.35
N ALA A 62 -10.39 -0.21 -7.74
CA ALA A 62 -10.35 -0.65 -9.13
C ALA A 62 -11.52 -0.12 -9.98
N LYS A 63 -12.63 0.27 -9.35
CA LYS A 63 -13.77 0.92 -10.03
C LYS A 63 -13.50 2.40 -10.33
N LEU A 64 -12.64 3.06 -9.54
CA LEU A 64 -12.35 4.49 -9.64
C LEU A 64 -11.08 4.79 -10.44
N TYR A 65 -10.05 3.95 -10.28
CA TYR A 65 -8.72 4.18 -10.85
C TYR A 65 -8.32 3.10 -11.85
N ALA A 66 -7.62 3.52 -12.90
CA ALA A 66 -6.96 2.61 -13.80
C ALA A 66 -5.82 1.84 -13.10
N ALA A 67 -5.40 0.74 -13.70
CA ALA A 67 -4.27 -0.05 -13.20
C ALA A 67 -2.99 0.80 -13.09
N SER A 68 -2.20 0.56 -12.05
CA SER A 68 -0.89 1.20 -11.89
C SER A 68 0.04 0.84 -13.04
N ASP A 69 0.95 1.75 -13.39
CA ASP A 69 1.96 1.49 -14.40
C ASP A 69 3.03 0.48 -13.93
N ALA A 70 3.89 0.08 -14.87
CA ALA A 70 5.10 -0.65 -14.54
C ALA A 70 6.00 0.21 -13.64
N LEU A 71 6.65 -0.42 -12.65
CA LEU A 71 7.51 0.27 -11.67
C LEU A 71 8.61 1.12 -12.31
N SER A 72 9.05 0.75 -13.52
CA SER A 72 10.06 1.48 -14.29
C SER A 72 9.57 2.81 -14.89
N ALA A 73 8.26 2.97 -15.09
CA ALA A 73 7.68 4.21 -15.60
C ALA A 73 7.40 5.20 -14.47
N GLY A 74 6.89 4.72 -13.32
CA GLY A 74 6.77 5.50 -12.07
C GLY A 74 5.83 6.71 -12.13
N THR A 75 4.99 6.79 -13.15
CA THR A 75 4.03 7.87 -13.40
C THR A 75 2.68 7.66 -12.73
N LEU A 76 2.26 6.41 -12.48
CA LEU A 76 0.97 6.05 -11.89
C LEU A 76 1.16 5.14 -10.65
N ASN A 77 1.27 5.77 -9.49
CA ASN A 77 1.70 5.09 -8.26
C ASN A 77 0.59 4.87 -7.22
N LEU A 78 -0.56 5.56 -7.33
CA LEU A 78 -1.61 5.51 -6.31
C LEU A 78 -2.19 4.11 -6.13
N MET A 79 -2.56 3.43 -7.22
CA MET A 79 -3.16 2.08 -7.16
C MET A 79 -2.20 1.05 -6.55
N ARG A 80 -0.89 1.24 -6.75
CA ARG A 80 0.15 0.41 -6.13
C ARG A 80 0.27 0.68 -4.63
N GLY A 81 0.22 1.95 -4.23
CA GLY A 81 0.19 2.34 -2.82
C GLY A 81 -1.03 1.76 -2.10
N LEU A 82 -2.21 1.83 -2.72
CA LEU A 82 -3.44 1.23 -2.20
C LEU A 82 -3.31 -0.29 -2.02
N ALA A 83 -2.74 -1.00 -3.01
CA ALA A 83 -2.50 -2.43 -2.91
C ALA A 83 -1.63 -2.79 -1.70
N LEU A 84 -0.56 -2.03 -1.46
CA LEU A 84 0.30 -2.22 -0.29
C LEU A 84 -0.44 -1.89 1.02
N LEU A 85 -1.22 -0.82 1.06
CA LEU A 85 -1.98 -0.44 2.25
C LEU A 85 -3.00 -1.52 2.64
N PHE A 86 -3.81 -1.99 1.70
CA PHE A 86 -4.79 -3.04 1.96
C PHE A 86 -4.14 -4.39 2.27
N ALA A 87 -3.01 -4.73 1.64
CA ALA A 87 -2.24 -5.94 1.98
C ALA A 87 -1.67 -5.89 3.41
N ASN A 88 -1.39 -4.69 3.93
CA ASN A 88 -0.89 -4.48 5.29
C ASN A 88 -2.01 -4.23 6.33
N GLY A 89 -3.28 -4.38 5.95
CA GLY A 89 -4.41 -4.33 6.89
C GLY A 89 -5.06 -2.95 7.07
N ALA A 90 -4.87 -2.02 6.14
CA ALA A 90 -5.62 -0.77 6.11
C ALA A 90 -7.13 -1.05 5.92
N ARG A 91 -7.97 -0.35 6.70
CA ARG A 91 -9.43 -0.56 6.71
C ARG A 91 -10.20 0.53 5.97
N THR A 92 -9.77 1.77 6.10
CA THR A 92 -10.38 2.94 5.46
C THR A 92 -9.27 3.82 4.91
N VAL A 93 -9.27 4.06 3.60
CA VAL A 93 -8.26 4.88 2.94
C VAL A 93 -8.92 6.08 2.28
N TYR A 94 -8.46 7.28 2.63
CA TYR A 94 -8.79 8.54 2.00
C TYR A 94 -7.77 8.77 0.89
N ALA A 95 -8.16 8.48 -0.35
CA ALA A 95 -7.29 8.57 -1.51
C ALA A 95 -7.54 9.88 -2.24
N HIS A 96 -6.51 10.72 -2.34
CA HIS A 96 -6.54 11.91 -3.19
C HIS A 96 -5.70 11.65 -4.44
N ALA A 97 -6.37 11.57 -5.59
CA ALA A 97 -5.71 11.26 -6.85
C ALA A 97 -5.30 12.54 -7.59
N LEU A 98 -4.06 12.57 -8.06
CA LEU A 98 -3.51 13.63 -8.89
C LEU A 98 -3.25 13.11 -10.31
N ALA A 99 -3.32 13.99 -11.30
CA ALA A 99 -2.97 13.65 -12.68
C ALA A 99 -1.48 13.28 -12.80
N ALA A 100 -1.13 12.48 -13.80
CA ALA A 100 0.26 12.19 -14.12
C ALA A 100 1.02 13.50 -14.44
N GLY A 101 2.21 13.68 -13.86
CA GLY A 101 3.00 14.91 -14.02
C GLY A 101 2.58 16.08 -13.12
N ALA A 102 1.80 15.83 -12.06
CA ALA A 102 1.47 16.85 -11.07
C ALA A 102 2.73 17.41 -10.36
N ASP A 103 2.77 18.73 -10.18
CA ASP A 103 3.87 19.43 -9.51
C ASP A 103 3.82 19.25 -7.98
N GLN A 104 4.94 19.52 -7.31
CA GLN A 104 5.07 19.46 -5.84
C GLN A 104 3.98 20.25 -5.09
N THR A 105 3.54 21.38 -5.65
CA THR A 105 2.46 22.21 -5.09
C THR A 105 1.11 21.48 -5.11
N ALA A 106 0.84 20.69 -6.15
CA ALA A 106 -0.39 19.92 -6.26
C ALA A 106 -0.43 18.80 -5.21
N PHE A 107 0.71 18.17 -4.92
CA PHE A 107 0.84 17.23 -3.80
C PHE A 107 0.59 17.91 -2.45
N ALA A 108 1.19 19.07 -2.22
CA ALA A 108 0.99 19.81 -0.97
C ALA A 108 -0.49 20.20 -0.77
N ASN A 109 -1.17 20.63 -1.84
CA ASN A 109 -2.60 20.95 -1.80
C ASN A 109 -3.46 19.71 -1.53
N GLY A 110 -3.16 18.58 -2.17
CA GLY A 110 -3.85 17.31 -1.92
C GLY A 110 -3.68 16.83 -0.47
N THR A 111 -2.47 16.96 0.09
CA THR A 111 -2.20 16.65 1.50
C THR A 111 -2.96 17.60 2.44
N ALA A 112 -3.05 18.89 2.10
CA ALA A 112 -3.83 19.86 2.87
C ALA A 112 -5.34 19.58 2.82
N GLU A 113 -5.84 19.05 1.71
CA GLU A 113 -7.25 18.64 1.59
C GLU A 113 -7.56 17.46 2.52
N LEU A 114 -6.69 16.44 2.52
CA LEU A 114 -6.79 15.29 3.41
C LEU A 114 -6.72 15.66 4.90
N LEU A 115 -6.03 16.75 5.24
CA LEU A 115 -5.91 17.21 6.62
C LEU A 115 -7.25 17.64 7.24
N LYS A 116 -8.28 17.88 6.42
CA LYS A 116 -9.63 18.21 6.88
C LYS A 116 -10.42 16.98 7.33
N ASP A 117 -9.97 15.78 6.96
CA ASP A 117 -10.65 14.53 7.25
C ASP A 117 -10.11 13.85 8.53
N THR A 118 -10.84 12.85 9.01
CA THR A 118 -10.45 12.09 10.21
C THR A 118 -9.41 11.03 9.85
N ILE A 119 -8.14 11.44 9.76
CA ILE A 119 -7.02 10.59 9.33
C ILE A 119 -6.03 10.37 10.49
N ASN A 120 -5.60 9.12 10.66
CA ASN A 120 -4.65 8.73 11.70
C ASN A 120 -3.21 8.69 11.19
N ILE A 121 -3.01 8.43 9.90
CA ILE A 121 -1.71 8.31 9.23
C ILE A 121 -1.81 8.99 7.86
N LEU A 122 -0.90 9.90 7.55
CA LEU A 122 -0.83 10.69 6.31
C LEU A 122 0.51 10.51 5.61
#